data_AF-A0A0J6F4D4-F1
#
_entry.id   AF-A0A0J6F4D4-F1
#
_cell.length_a   1.000
_cell.length_b   1.000
_cell.length_c   1.000
_cell.angle_alpha   90.00
_cell.angle_beta   90.00
_cell.angle_gamma   90.00
#
_symmetry.space_group_name_H-M   'P 1'
#
loop_
_entity.id
_entity.type
_entity.pdbx_description
1 polymer ?
#
loop_
_entity_poly.entity_id
_entity_poly.type
_entity_poly.pdbx_seq_one_letter_code
_entity_poly.pdbx_strand_id
1 'polypeptide(L)'
;MTASKWDFRVERPAGHDGDWRIAYILLAPDGAEQRIDIEQHYPAAQTAIAEATRLAQIQVADLNGEAPEFNPPDTREVPFDPHTRF
;
A
#
# COMPACT_ATOMS: atom_id res chain seq x y z
N MET A 1 20.87 -9.23 10.43
CA MET A 1 19.92 -8.55 11.33
C MET A 1 18.61 -9.31 11.22
N THR A 2 18.25 -10.10 12.23
CA THR A 2 16.95 -10.80 12.28
C THR A 2 15.90 -9.80 12.74
N ALA A 3 14.96 -9.44 11.87
CA ALA A 3 13.85 -8.58 12.24
C ALA A 3 13.03 -9.28 13.34
N SER A 4 12.51 -8.54 14.32
CA SER A 4 11.68 -9.12 15.39
C SER A 4 10.19 -9.10 15.05
N LYS A 5 9.83 -8.49 13.91
CA LYS A 5 8.47 -8.26 13.42
C LYS A 5 8.45 -8.41 11.91
N TRP A 6 7.28 -8.65 11.34
CA TRP A 6 7.07 -8.57 9.90
C TRP A 6 7.32 -7.15 9.42
N ASP A 7 7.91 -7.02 8.24
CA ASP A 7 8.16 -5.76 7.55
C ASP A 7 7.80 -5.93 6.05
N PHE A 8 7.91 -4.88 5.26
CA PHE A 8 7.62 -4.95 3.83
C PHE A 8 8.56 -4.09 2.99
N ARG A 9 8.67 -4.43 1.70
CA ARG A 9 9.35 -3.66 0.68
C ARG A 9 8.50 -3.60 -0.58
N VAL A 10 8.16 -2.40 -1.03
CA VAL A 10 7.46 -2.20 -2.30
C VAL A 10 8.47 -2.34 -3.46
N GLU A 11 8.10 -3.10 -4.49
CA GLU A 11 8.93 -3.22 -5.69
C GLU A 11 8.75 -2.02 -6.62
N ARG A 12 9.69 -1.87 -7.57
CA ARG A 12 9.55 -0.86 -8.61
C ARG A 12 8.34 -1.20 -9.49
N PRO A 13 7.37 -0.28 -9.69
CA PRO A 13 6.26 -0.52 -10.59
C PRO A 13 6.77 -0.75 -12.02
N ALA A 14 6.16 -1.71 -12.69
CA ALA A 14 6.42 -2.03 -14.08
C ALA A 14 5.16 -1.70 -14.88
N GLY A 15 5.30 -0.88 -15.92
CA GLY A 15 4.17 -0.49 -16.75
C GLY A 15 4.53 -0.38 -18.21
N HIS A 16 3.54 -0.64 -19.05
CA HIS A 16 3.61 -0.45 -20.49
C HIS A 16 2.29 0.16 -20.96
N ASP A 17 2.37 1.15 -21.85
CA ASP A 17 1.21 1.77 -22.50
C ASP A 17 0.14 2.36 -21.55
N GLY A 18 0.56 2.96 -20.44
CA GLY A 18 -0.34 3.58 -19.46
C GLY A 18 -0.94 2.60 -18.43
N ASP A 19 -0.68 1.30 -18.58
CA ASP A 19 -1.02 0.27 -17.61
C ASP A 19 0.17 -0.01 -16.70
N TRP A 20 0.04 0.33 -15.42
CA TRP A 20 1.05 0.07 -14.39
C TRP A 20 0.63 -1.08 -13.49
N ARG A 21 1.59 -1.98 -13.24
CA ARG A 21 1.48 -3.08 -12.28
C ARG A 21 2.57 -2.94 -11.24
N ILE A 22 2.34 -3.52 -10.08
CA ILE A 22 3.27 -3.45 -8.96
C ILE A 22 3.12 -4.68 -8.06
N ALA A 23 4.17 -4.95 -7.31
CA ALA A 23 4.19 -5.98 -6.29
C ALA A 23 4.87 -5.42 -5.03
N TYR A 24 4.65 -6.09 -3.90
CA TYR A 24 5.41 -5.86 -2.69
C TYR A 24 5.87 -7.18 -2.10
N ILE A 25 6.93 -7.13 -1.30
CA ILE A 25 7.53 -8.28 -0.64
C ILE A 25 7.32 -8.08 0.86
N LEU A 26 6.72 -9.07 1.51
CA LEU A 26 6.67 -9.19 2.95
C LEU A 26 7.95 -9.85 3.44
N LEU A 27 8.55 -9.28 4.47
CA LEU A 27 9.78 -9.72 5.09
C LEU A 27 9.43 -10.32 6.45
N ALA A 28 9.59 -11.62 6.58
CA ALA A 28 9.31 -12.33 7.81
C ALA A 28 10.46 -12.16 8.83
N PRO A 29 10.18 -12.24 10.14
CA PRO A 29 11.19 -12.17 11.19
C PRO A 29 12.32 -13.21 11.07
N ASP A 30 11.99 -14.38 10.52
CA ASP A 30 12.90 -15.51 10.30
C ASP A 30 13.76 -15.35 9.03
N GLY A 31 13.56 -14.26 8.27
CA GLY A 31 14.25 -13.97 7.03
C GLY A 31 13.58 -14.56 5.79
N ALA A 32 12.41 -15.19 5.90
CA ALA A 32 11.63 -15.57 4.73
C ALA A 32 11.09 -14.33 4.01
N GLU A 33 11.08 -14.35 2.68
CA GLU A 33 10.49 -13.30 1.86
C GLU A 33 9.27 -13.86 1.12
N GLN A 34 8.16 -13.14 1.15
CA GLN A 34 6.95 -13.50 0.43
C GLN A 34 6.54 -12.37 -0.51
N ARG A 35 6.59 -12.64 -1.83
CA ARG A 35 6.15 -11.71 -2.85
C ARG A 35 4.63 -11.76 -3.01
N ILE A 36 4.00 -10.59 -3.08
CA ILE A 36 2.59 -10.39 -3.38
C ILE A 36 2.49 -9.53 -4.63
N ASP A 37 2.01 -10.11 -5.73
CA ASP A 37 1.71 -9.38 -6.96
C ASP A 37 0.30 -8.77 -6.86
N ILE A 38 0.18 -7.48 -7.18
CA ILE A 38 -1.11 -6.78 -7.19
C ILE A 38 -1.68 -6.90 -8.60
N GLU A 39 -2.76 -7.68 -8.75
CA GLU A 39 -3.41 -7.93 -10.04
C GLU A 39 -4.16 -6.70 -10.60
N GLN A 40 -4.18 -5.60 -9.87
CA GLN A 40 -4.79 -4.36 -10.29
C GLN A 40 -3.88 -3.57 -11.24
N HIS A 41 -4.52 -3.00 -12.26
CA HIS A 41 -3.90 -2.11 -13.22
C HIS A 41 -4.12 -0.65 -12.80
N TYR A 42 -3.06 0.14 -12.81
CA TYR A 42 -3.09 1.54 -12.40
C TYR A 42 -2.79 2.47 -13.57
N PRO A 43 -3.47 3.62 -13.66
CA PRO A 43 -3.21 4.61 -14.71
C PRO A 43 -1.89 5.36 -14.52
N ALA A 44 -1.28 5.28 -13.33
CA ALA A 44 -0.03 5.94 -13.01
C ALA A 44 0.82 5.11 -12.03
N ALA A 45 2.14 5.16 -12.22
CA ALA A 45 3.11 4.52 -11.34
C ALA A 45 2.97 4.97 -9.87
N GLN A 46 2.72 6.26 -9.64
CA GLN A 46 2.54 6.82 -8.29
C GLN A 46 1.34 6.20 -7.57
N THR A 47 0.23 6.01 -8.29
CA THR A 47 -0.98 5.38 -7.75
C THR A 47 -0.73 3.92 -7.41
N ALA A 48 0.00 3.20 -8.28
CA ALA A 48 0.40 1.82 -8.01
C ALA A 48 1.26 1.73 -6.73
N ILE A 49 2.26 2.61 -6.58
CA ILE A 49 3.12 2.67 -5.39
C ILE A 49 2.31 2.97 -4.13
N ALA A 50 1.43 3.96 -4.18
CA ALA A 50 0.59 4.34 -3.04
C ALA A 50 -0.29 3.17 -2.58
N GLU A 51 -0.93 2.48 -3.52
CA GLU A 51 -1.81 1.35 -3.21
C GLU A 51 -1.02 0.13 -2.72
N ALA A 52 0.12 -0.19 -3.34
CA ALA A 52 1.00 -1.25 -2.85
C ALA A 52 1.50 -0.99 -1.43
N THR A 53 1.87 0.25 -1.14
CA THR A 53 2.30 0.68 0.20
C THR A 53 1.16 0.51 1.20
N ARG A 54 -0.04 0.97 0.84
CA ARG A 54 -1.23 0.84 1.67
C ARG A 54 -1.55 -0.62 1.99
N LEU A 55 -1.58 -1.49 0.97
CA LEU A 55 -1.89 -2.91 1.15
C LEU A 55 -0.82 -3.62 2.00
N ALA A 56 0.45 -3.33 1.76
CA ALA A 56 1.55 -3.88 2.53
C ALA A 56 1.50 -3.45 4.01
N GLN A 57 1.20 -2.18 4.29
CA GLN A 57 1.03 -1.67 5.66
C GLN A 57 -0.11 -2.37 6.39
N ILE A 58 -1.25 -2.58 5.73
CA ILE A 58 -2.39 -3.31 6.31
C ILE A 58 -1.96 -4.73 6.67
N GLN A 59 -1.30 -5.41 5.76
CA GLN A 59 -0.94 -6.81 5.96
C GLN A 59 0.15 -6.99 7.02
N VAL A 60 1.16 -6.10 7.06
CA VAL A 60 2.17 -6.13 8.12
C VAL A 60 1.58 -5.82 9.48
N ALA A 61 0.65 -4.86 9.58
CA ALA A 61 -0.05 -4.56 10.83
C ALA A 61 -0.84 -5.78 11.32
N ASP A 62 -1.61 -6.44 10.43
CA ASP A 62 -2.34 -7.67 10.74
C ASP A 62 -1.40 -8.79 11.23
N LEU A 63 -0.29 -9.02 10.51
CA LEU A 63 0.71 -10.03 10.87
C LEU A 63 1.44 -9.74 12.19
N ASN A 64 1.58 -8.48 12.56
CA ASN A 64 2.20 -8.05 13.82
C ASN A 64 1.18 -7.91 14.97
N GLY A 65 -0.12 -8.09 14.72
CA GLY A 65 -1.19 -7.87 15.70
C GLY A 65 -1.39 -6.40 16.08
N GLU A 66 -1.00 -5.48 15.19
CA GLU A 66 -1.13 -4.03 15.35
C GLU A 66 -2.31 -3.52 14.53
N ALA A 67 -2.95 -2.42 14.97
CA ALA A 67 -3.95 -1.77 14.15
C ALA A 67 -3.25 -1.04 12.99
N PRO A 68 -3.65 -1.22 11.72
CA PRO A 68 -3.08 -0.46 10.63
C PRO A 68 -3.35 1.03 10.84
N GLU A 69 -2.28 1.83 10.88
CA GLU A 69 -2.37 3.28 10.95
C GLU A 69 -2.87 3.83 9.61
N PHE A 70 -4.18 3.76 9.39
CA PHE A 70 -4.82 4.52 8.33
C PHE A 70 -4.83 5.98 8.76
N ASN A 71 -3.88 6.77 8.25
CA ASN A 71 -4.03 8.22 8.31
C ASN A 71 -5.31 8.58 7.52
N PRO A 72 -6.33 9.17 8.18
CA PRO A 72 -7.48 9.68 7.45
C PRO A 72 -6.99 10.73 6.44
N PRO A 73 -7.62 10.84 5.26
CA PRO A 73 -7.28 11.89 4.32
C PRO A 73 -7.36 13.24 5.04
N ASP A 74 -6.30 14.03 4.90
CA ASP A 74 -6.23 15.40 5.42
C ASP A 74 -7.53 16.10 4.99
N THR A 75 -8.23 16.76 5.91
CA THR A 75 -9.60 17.29 5.73
C THR A 75 -9.70 18.37 4.64
N ARG A 76 -8.62 18.59 3.90
CA ARG A 76 -8.45 19.50 2.77
C ARG A 76 -8.88 18.92 1.42
N GLU A 77 -9.17 17.62 1.32
CA GLU A 77 -9.57 16.97 0.05
C GLU A 77 -11.04 16.54 -0.03
N VAL A 78 -11.92 17.01 0.86
CA VAL A 78 -13.37 16.82 0.72
C VAL A 78 -14.02 18.08 0.12
N PRO A 79 -14.50 18.04 -1.15
CA PRO A 79 -15.28 19.13 -1.72
C PRO A 79 -16.78 19.00 -1.36
N PHE A 80 -17.11 18.38 -0.23
CA PHE A 80 -18.47 18.41 0.28
C PHE A 80 -18.65 19.69 1.07
N ASP A 81 -18.94 20.76 0.33
CA ASP A 81 -19.32 22.05 0.87
C ASP A 81 -20.59 21.86 1.73
N PRO A 82 -20.54 22.10 3.06
CA PRO A 82 -21.70 21.90 3.93
C PRO A 82 -22.85 22.91 3.67
N HIS A 83 -22.72 23.81 2.68
CA HIS A 83 -23.71 24.83 2.34
C HIS A 83 -24.51 24.58 1.06
N THR A 84 -24.30 23.48 0.33
CA THR A 84 -25.13 23.20 -0.85
C THR A 84 -26.47 22.57 -0.41
N ARG A 85 -27.51 23.40 -0.26
CA ARG A 85 -28.90 22.94 -0.28
C ARG A 85 -29.26 22.53 -1.71
N PHE A 86 -29.70 21.28 -1.87
CA PHE A 86 -30.40 20.79 -3.06
C PHE A 86 -31.66 21.61 -3.35
#